data_AF-A0A3A4K3S0-F1
#
_entry.id   AF-A0A3A4K3S0-F1
#
_cell.length_a   1.000
_cell.length_b   1.000
_cell.length_c   1.000
_cell.angle_alpha   90.00
_cell.angle_beta   90.00
_cell.angle_gamma   90.00
#
_symmetry.space_group_name_H-M   'P 1'
#
loop_
_entity.id
_entity.type
_entity.pdbx_description
1 polymer ?
#
loop_
_entity_poly.entity_id
_entity_poly.type
_entity_poly.pdbx_seq_one_letter_code
_entity_poly.pdbx_strand_id
1 'polypeptide(L)' 'MNKLRKWRRREKLSLTDVASRLAVTKGAVSRWENGNRTPSRPLLFAIETMTGGEVPAKGWL' A
#
# COMPACT_ATOMS: atom_id res chain seq x y z
N MET A 1 -10.53 8.65 2.29
CA MET A 1 -10.18 7.81 1.12
C MET A 1 -8.68 7.53 1.15
N ASN A 2 -8.27 6.26 1.34
CA ASN A 2 -6.87 5.85 1.51
C ASN A 2 -6.00 6.15 0.27
N LYS A 3 -4.79 6.73 0.46
CA LYS A 3 -3.86 7.12 -0.61
C LYS A 3 -3.37 5.93 -1.44
N LEU A 4 -3.04 4.81 -0.81
CA LEU A 4 -2.63 3.57 -1.48
C LEU A 4 -3.73 3.06 -2.41
N ARG A 5 -4.98 3.07 -1.95
CA ARG A 5 -6.14 2.67 -2.77
C ARG A 5 -6.33 3.55 -4.00
N LYS A 6 -6.15 4.87 -3.84
CA LYS A 6 -6.24 5.82 -4.96
C LYS A 6 -5.15 5.55 -6.00
N TRP A 7 -3.90 5.47 -5.55
CA TRP A 7 -2.74 5.16 -6.41
C TRP A 7 -2.97 3.85 -7.16
N ARG A 8 -3.27 2.76 -6.44
CA ARG A 8 -3.47 1.44 -7.01
C ARG A 8 -4.55 1.43 -8.10
N ARG A 9 -5.70 2.07 -7.85
CA ARG A 9 -6.80 2.15 -8.83
C ARG A 9 -6.43 2.95 -10.07
N ARG A 10 -5.69 4.05 -9.90
CA ARG A 10 -5.19 4.86 -11.02
C ARG A 10 -4.20 4.09 -11.89
N GLU A 11 -3.32 3.32 -11.26
CA GLU A 11 -2.39 2.39 -11.93
C GLU A 11 -3.07 1.12 -12.45
N LYS A 12 -4.40 0.99 -12.31
CA LYS A 12 -5.21 -0.19 -12.70
C LYS A 12 -4.72 -1.51 -12.11
N LEU A 13 -4.10 -1.46 -10.93
CA LEU A 13 -3.58 -2.62 -10.23
C LEU A 13 -4.67 -3.28 -9.35
N SER A 14 -4.64 -4.61 -9.30
CA SER A 14 -5.43 -5.37 -8.32
C SER A 14 -4.75 -5.34 -6.95
N LEU A 15 -5.48 -5.75 -5.91
CA LEU A 15 -4.89 -5.95 -4.58
C LEU A 15 -3.81 -7.04 -4.61
N THR A 16 -3.94 -8.03 -5.49
CA THR A 16 -2.96 -9.11 -5.66
C THR A 16 -1.67 -8.58 -6.28
N ASP A 17 -1.74 -7.68 -7.26
CA ASP A 17 -0.54 -7.12 -7.90
C ASP A 17 0.33 -6.35 -6.91
N VAL A 18 -0.30 -5.52 -6.06
CA VAL A 18 0.40 -4.81 -4.99
C VAL A 18 0.96 -5.77 -3.95
N ALA A 19 0.19 -6.79 -3.59
CA ALA A 19 0.62 -7.79 -2.63
C ALA A 19 1.86 -8.56 -3.11
N SER A 20 1.86 -8.98 -4.38
CA SER A 20 3.00 -9.66 -5.01
C SER A 20 4.26 -8.79 -5.04
N ARG A 21 4.13 -7.50 -5.39
CA ARG A 21 5.27 -6.56 -5.40
C ARG A 21 5.91 -6.36 -4.02
N LEU A 22 5.11 -6.50 -2.96
CA LEU A 22 5.55 -6.29 -1.58
C LEU A 22 5.79 -7.59 -0.81
N ALA A 23 5.69 -8.75 -1.49
CA ALA A 23 5.80 -10.08 -0.88
C ALA A 23 4.88 -10.27 0.35
N VAL A 24 3.63 -9.79 0.25
CA VAL A 24 2.60 -9.94 1.28
C VAL A 24 1.34 -10.62 0.73
N THR A 25 0.36 -10.86 1.59
CA THR A 25 -0.94 -11.39 1.16
C THR A 25 -1.85 -10.27 0.65
N LYS A 26 -2.76 -10.60 -0.28
CA LYS A 26 -3.88 -9.72 -0.71
C LYS A 26 -4.65 -9.15 0.49
N GLY A 27 -4.86 -9.98 1.52
CA GLY A 27 -5.55 -9.60 2.74
C GLY A 27 -4.83 -8.50 3.52
N ALA A 28 -3.50 -8.49 3.54
CA ALA A 28 -2.72 -7.42 4.16
C ALA A 28 -2.99 -6.07 3.49
N VAL A 29 -2.89 -6.02 2.15
CA VAL A 29 -3.17 -4.81 1.36
C VAL A 29 -4.60 -4.31 1.59
N SER A 30 -5.59 -5.22 1.59
CA SER A 30 -6.98 -4.87 1.88
C SER A 30 -7.15 -4.23 3.26
N ARG A 31 -6.52 -4.79 4.30
CA ARG A 31 -6.58 -4.24 5.66
C ARG A 31 -5.92 -2.86 5.74
N TRP A 32 -4.82 -2.63 5.02
CA TRP A 32 -4.18 -1.32 4.93
C TRP A 32 -5.08 -0.29 4.25
N GLU A 33 -5.66 -0.64 3.10
CA GLU A 33 -6.54 0.27 2.33
C GLU A 33 -7.80 0.67 3.09
N ASN A 34 -8.30 -0.22 3.96
CA ASN A 34 -9.48 0.04 4.79
C ASN A 34 -9.15 0.65 6.16
N GLY A 35 -7.87 0.83 6.50
CA GLY A 35 -7.44 1.37 7.80
C GLY A 35 -7.54 0.40 8.97
N ASN A 36 -7.84 -0.88 8.71
CA ASN A 36 -7.95 -1.91 9.75
C ASN A 36 -6.58 -2.32 10.33
N ARG A 37 -5.49 -2.02 9.62
CA ARG A 37 -4.12 -2.28 10.06
C ARG A 37 -3.16 -1.32 9.39
N THR A 38 -2.13 -0.88 10.12
CA THR A 38 -1.02 -0.11 9.54
C THR A 38 0.10 -1.08 9.09
N PRO A 39 0.73 -0.87 7.92
CA PRO A 39 1.92 -1.62 7.52
C PRO A 39 3.06 -1.48 8.54
N SER A 40 3.96 -2.46 8.60
CA SER A 40 5.18 -2.33 9.40
C SER A 40 6.11 -1.27 8.80
N ARG A 41 7.05 -0.73 9.58
CA ARG A 41 8.00 0.29 9.11
C ARG A 41 8.73 -0.09 7.80
N PRO A 42 9.29 -1.32 7.64
CA PRO A 42 9.90 -1.70 6.37
C PRO A 42 8.93 -1.67 5.19
N LEU A 43 7.67 -2.09 5.39
CA LEU A 43 6.65 -2.06 4.35
C LEU A 43 6.17 -0.65 4.02
N LEU A 44 6.17 0.27 4.98
CA LEU A 44 5.89 1.68 4.70
C LEU A 44 6.91 2.27 3.73
N PHE A 45 8.21 2.01 3.94
CA PHE A 45 9.25 2.43 2.99
C PHE A 45 9.13 1.72 1.64
N ALA A 46 8.84 0.42 1.64
CA ALA A 46 8.64 -0.33 0.38
C ALA A 46 7.45 0.21 -0.42
N ILE A 47 6.35 0.59 0.24
CA ILE A 47 5.20 1.24 -0.40
C ILE A 47 5.62 2.61 -0.95
N GLU A 48 6.34 3.42 -0.18
CA GLU A 48 6.81 4.73 -0.62
C GLU A 48 7.71 4.61 -1.87
N THR A 49 8.68 3.70 -1.88
CA THR A 49 9.54 3.43 -3.04
C THR A 49 8.74 2.92 -4.23
N MET A 50 7.85 1.94 -4.05
CA MET A 50 7.03 1.38 -5.14
C MET A 50 6.10 2.43 -5.78
N THR A 51 5.62 3.38 -4.98
CA THR A 51 4.72 4.45 -5.45
C THR A 51 5.44 5.72 -5.91
N GLY A 52 6.78 5.72 -5.93
CA GLY A 52 7.55 6.91 -6.29
C GLY A 52 7.32 8.11 -5.35
N GLY A 53 7.03 7.85 -4.07
CA GLY A 53 6.78 8.89 -3.06
C GLY A 53 5.33 9.37 -2.94
N GLU A 54 4.42 8.95 -3.82
CA GLU A 54 3.00 9.38 -3.75
C GLU A 54 2.27 8.90 -2.50
N VAL A 55 2.70 7.76 -1.95
CA VAL A 55 2.20 7.20 -0.70
C VAL A 55 3.34 7.20 0.33
N PRO A 56 3.63 8.35 0.96
CA PRO A 56 4.77 8.49 1.86
C PRO A 56 4.54 7.75 3.18
N ALA A 57 5.60 7.19 3.78
CA ALA A 57 5.54 6.50 5.06
C ALA A 57 4.98 7.39 6.18
N LYS A 58 5.32 8.69 6.16
CA LYS A 58 4.81 9.70 7.12
C LYS A 58 3.29 9.88 7.04
N GLY A 59 2.64 9.51 5.94
CA GLY A 59 1.19 9.61 5.77
C GLY A 59 0.38 8.52 6.48
N TRP A 60 1.04 7.62 7.23
CA TRP A 60 0.44 6.49 7.94
C TRP A 60 0.58 6.58 9.47
N LEU A 61 1.28 7.62 9.98
CA LEU A 61 1.46 7.92 11.39
C LEU A 61 0.37 8.86 11.91
#